data_AF-X1AZA6-F1
#
_entry.id   AF-X1AZA6-F1
#
_cell.length_a   1.000
_cell.length_b   1.000
_cell.length_c   1.000
_cell.angle_alpha   90.00
_cell.angle_beta   90.00
_cell.angle_gamma   90.00
#
_symmetry.space_group_name_H-M   'P 1'
#
loop_
_entity.id
_entity.type
_entity.pdbx_description
1 polymer ?
#
loop_
_entity_poly.entity_id
_entity_poly.type
_entity_poly.pdbx_seq_one_letter_code
_entity_poly.pdbx_strand_id
1 'polypeptide(L)'
;MTPLLIAVPTVGDLGLKDKVSNVFSRAETFTILKVEGKDLQSVTVEKNIASALKQGAGPLVIKMLKEIGVDIVLCPKLGPGAKTMLDAFEIKIISVESGIKISQALKNALENLT
;
A
#
# COMPACT_ATOMS: atom_id res chain seq x y z
N MET A 1 15.10 -4.00 14.99
CA MET A 1 13.79 -3.34 15.18
C MET A 1 12.74 -4.29 14.62
N THR A 2 11.45 -4.20 14.98
CA THR A 2 10.47 -5.07 14.31
C THR A 2 10.31 -4.62 12.85
N PRO A 3 10.42 -5.53 11.86
CA PRO A 3 10.22 -5.16 10.47
C PRO A 3 8.76 -4.76 10.23
N LEU A 4 8.56 -3.72 9.44
CA LEU A 4 7.24 -3.25 9.00
C LEU A 4 6.96 -3.72 7.58
N LEU A 5 5.71 -4.10 7.32
CA LEU A 5 5.20 -4.36 5.98
C LEU A 5 4.38 -3.16 5.49
N ILE A 6 4.86 -2.56 4.41
CA ILE A 6 4.28 -1.38 3.80
C ILE A 6 3.69 -1.75 2.44
N ALA A 7 2.38 -1.58 2.26
CA ALA A 7 1.72 -1.79 0.98
C ALA A 7 1.53 -0.48 0.22
N VAL A 8 1.78 -0.51 -1.08
CA VAL A 8 1.55 0.62 -1.97
C VAL A 8 0.74 0.15 -3.18
N PRO A 9 -0.44 0.75 -3.46
CA PRO A 9 -1.17 0.44 -4.68
C PRO A 9 -0.36 0.91 -5.88
N THR A 10 -0.16 0.04 -6.86
CA THR A 10 0.71 0.28 -8.03
C THR A 10 -0.04 0.14 -9.35
N VAL A 11 0.48 0.81 -10.39
CA VAL A 11 -0.12 0.80 -11.73
C VAL A 11 0.31 -0.41 -12.58
N GLY A 12 1.36 -1.13 -12.19
CA GLY A 12 1.86 -2.32 -12.88
C GLY A 12 2.61 -3.25 -11.93
N ASP A 13 3.65 -3.94 -12.38
CA ASP A 13 4.41 -4.89 -11.56
C ASP A 13 5.91 -4.57 -11.45
N LEU A 14 6.28 -3.28 -11.58
CA LEU A 14 7.68 -2.85 -11.62
C LEU A 14 8.32 -2.64 -10.23
N GLY A 15 7.61 -3.02 -9.14
CA GLY A 15 8.07 -2.90 -7.76
C GLY A 15 8.52 -1.48 -7.42
N LEU A 16 9.78 -1.30 -6.98
CA LEU A 16 10.32 0.03 -6.63
C LEU A 16 10.34 1.05 -7.77
N LYS A 17 10.41 0.56 -9.02
CA LYS A 17 10.46 1.43 -10.21
C LYS A 17 9.06 1.82 -10.68
N ASP A 18 8.03 1.18 -10.13
CA ASP A 18 6.65 1.47 -10.44
C ASP A 18 6.20 2.82 -9.86
N LYS A 19 4.97 3.19 -10.15
CA LYS A 19 4.32 4.41 -9.69
C LYS A 19 3.15 4.09 -8.78
N VAL A 20 2.94 4.96 -7.80
CA VAL A 20 1.76 4.95 -6.94
C VAL A 20 0.52 5.11 -7.81
N SER A 21 -0.43 4.18 -7.70
CA SER A 21 -1.72 4.26 -8.39
C SER A 21 -2.56 5.41 -7.85
N ASN A 22 -3.35 6.04 -8.73
CA ASN A 22 -4.34 7.04 -8.34
C ASN A 22 -5.59 6.41 -7.68
N VAL A 23 -5.79 5.11 -7.83
CA VAL A 23 -6.89 4.35 -7.24
C VAL A 23 -6.33 3.32 -6.26
N PHE A 24 -6.94 3.23 -5.06
CA PHE A 24 -6.53 2.26 -4.05
C PHE A 24 -7.11 0.87 -4.33
N SER A 25 -8.42 0.69 -4.13
CA SER A 25 -9.06 -0.64 -4.16
C SER A 25 -9.04 -1.30 -5.54
N ARG A 26 -8.87 -0.51 -6.60
CA ARG A 26 -8.84 -0.98 -7.99
C ARG A 26 -7.45 -0.88 -8.63
N ALA A 27 -6.40 -0.62 -7.84
CA ALA A 27 -5.04 -0.70 -8.34
C ALA A 27 -4.80 -2.07 -9.00
N GLU A 28 -3.98 -2.14 -10.05
CA GLU A 28 -3.70 -3.41 -10.72
C GLU A 28 -2.96 -4.38 -9.78
N THR A 29 -2.06 -3.83 -8.98
CA THR A 29 -1.23 -4.58 -8.03
C THR A 29 -1.02 -3.79 -6.74
N PHE A 30 -0.46 -4.46 -5.74
CA PHE A 30 0.11 -3.86 -4.55
C PHE A 30 1.58 -4.24 -4.46
N THR A 31 2.46 -3.25 -4.40
CA THR A 31 3.87 -3.47 -4.04
C THR A 31 3.99 -3.50 -2.52
N ILE A 32 4.44 -4.63 -1.98
CA ILE A 32 4.69 -4.87 -0.57
C ILE A 32 6.18 -4.70 -0.29
N LEU A 33 6.50 -3.79 0.61
CA LEU A 33 7.86 -3.42 0.99
C LEU A 33 8.08 -3.87 2.43
N LYS A 34 9.11 -4.69 2.67
CA LYS A 34 9.55 -5.02 4.02
C LYS A 34 10.67 -4.08 4.43
N VAL A 35 10.45 -3.31 5.50
CA VAL A 35 11.41 -2.31 5.96
C VAL A 35 11.76 -2.56 7.42
N GLU A 36 13.05 -2.57 7.75
CA GLU A 36 13.51 -2.60 9.13
C GLU A 36 14.21 -1.27 9.46
N GLY A 37 13.59 -0.45 10.32
CA GLY A 37 14.06 0.91 10.57
C GLY A 37 13.95 1.78 9.31
N LYS A 38 15.07 2.01 8.61
CA LYS A 38 15.13 2.74 7.33
C LYS A 38 15.63 1.88 6.17
N ASP A 39 15.96 0.62 6.44
CA ASP A 39 16.55 -0.27 5.46
C ASP A 39 15.48 -1.14 4.81
N LEU A 40 15.38 -1.03 3.48
CA LEU A 40 14.52 -1.86 2.67
C LEU A 40 15.11 -3.28 2.56
N GLN A 41 14.40 -4.25 3.10
CA GLN A 41 14.84 -5.65 3.15
C GLN A 41 14.36 -6.43 1.92
N SER A 42 13.11 -6.23 1.50
CA SER A 42 12.56 -6.94 0.34
C SER A 42 11.42 -6.17 -0.33
N VAL A 43 11.17 -6.53 -1.59
CA VAL A 43 10.11 -5.97 -2.43
C VAL A 43 9.37 -7.13 -3.09
N THR A 44 8.07 -7.21 -2.85
CA THR A 44 7.19 -8.21 -3.46
C THR A 44 6.03 -7.51 -4.14
N VAL A 45 5.55 -8.05 -5.26
CA VAL A 45 4.39 -7.49 -5.97
C VAL A 45 3.25 -8.50 -5.90
N GLU A 46 2.12 -8.06 -5.35
CA GLU A 46 0.90 -8.84 -5.22
C GLU A 46 -0.14 -8.37 -6.24
N LYS A 47 -0.70 -9.31 -7.01
CA LYS A 47 -1.75 -8.98 -7.98
C LYS A 47 -3.06 -8.70 -7.26
N ASN A 48 -3.77 -7.64 -7.66
CA ASN A 48 -5.06 -7.32 -7.08
C ASN A 48 -6.20 -7.99 -7.85
N ILE A 49 -6.66 -9.14 -7.36
CA ILE A 49 -7.84 -9.83 -7.91
C ILE A 49 -9.12 -8.98 -7.85
N ALA A 50 -9.16 -7.97 -6.97
CA ALA A 50 -10.30 -7.10 -6.80
C ALA A 50 -10.40 -6.00 -7.87
N SER A 51 -9.34 -5.77 -8.66
CA SER A 51 -9.27 -4.72 -9.68
C SER A 51 -10.41 -4.80 -10.70
N ALA A 52 -10.76 -6.03 -11.12
CA ALA A 52 -11.79 -6.33 -12.09
C ALA A 52 -13.22 -6.44 -11.51
N LEU A 53 -13.40 -6.35 -10.19
CA LEU A 53 -14.72 -6.52 -9.58
C LEU A 53 -15.65 -5.35 -9.89
N LYS A 54 -16.93 -5.62 -10.17
CA LYS A 54 -17.93 -4.55 -10.36
C LYS A 54 -18.18 -3.77 -9.06
N GLN A 55 -18.25 -4.47 -7.92
CA GLN A 55 -18.47 -3.91 -6.58
C GLN A 55 -17.68 -4.71 -5.53
N GLY A 56 -17.50 -4.16 -4.33
CA GLY A 56 -16.86 -4.88 -3.21
C GLY A 56 -15.33 -4.90 -3.22
N ALA A 57 -14.68 -4.16 -4.13
CA ALA A 57 -13.21 -4.16 -4.22
C ALA A 57 -12.51 -3.66 -2.95
N GLY A 58 -13.08 -2.65 -2.28
CA GLY A 58 -12.50 -2.06 -1.07
C GLY A 58 -12.34 -3.06 0.08
N PRO A 59 -13.44 -3.66 0.58
CA PRO A 59 -13.36 -4.65 1.65
C PRO A 59 -12.48 -5.85 1.33
N LEU A 60 -12.50 -6.31 0.08
CA LEU A 60 -11.68 -7.45 -0.34
C LEU A 60 -10.19 -7.14 -0.29
N VAL A 61 -9.77 -6.00 -0.84
CA VAL A 61 -8.36 -5.56 -0.79
C VAL A 61 -7.90 -5.39 0.65
N ILE A 62 -8.70 -4.73 1.49
CA ILE A 62 -8.31 -4.47 2.88
C ILE A 62 -8.16 -5.79 3.66
N LYS A 63 -9.03 -6.77 3.40
CA LYS A 63 -8.90 -8.12 3.96
C LYS A 63 -7.62 -8.81 3.48
N MET A 64 -7.32 -8.74 2.19
CA MET A 64 -6.08 -9.29 1.61
C MET A 64 -4.82 -8.66 2.26
N LEU A 65 -4.79 -7.34 2.43
CA LEU A 65 -3.69 -6.65 3.09
C LEU A 65 -3.54 -7.09 4.56
N LYS A 66 -4.65 -7.31 5.26
CA LYS A 66 -4.63 -7.84 6.63
C LYS A 66 -4.09 -9.28 6.68
N GLU A 67 -4.47 -10.14 5.74
CA GLU A 67 -3.98 -11.52 5.65
C GLU A 67 -2.46 -11.59 5.35
N ILE A 68 -1.94 -10.64 4.55
CA ILE A 68 -0.49 -10.48 4.32
C ILE A 68 0.25 -10.01 5.60
N GLY A 69 -0.46 -9.33 6.51
CA GLY A 69 0.14 -8.72 7.70
C GLY A 69 0.70 -7.32 7.45
N VAL A 70 0.09 -6.56 6.53
CA VAL A 70 0.48 -5.17 6.25
C VAL A 70 0.24 -4.28 7.46
N ASP A 71 1.24 -3.51 7.84
CA ASP A 71 1.18 -2.54 8.95
C ASP A 71 0.79 -1.15 8.47
N ILE A 72 1.24 -0.77 7.27
CA ILE A 72 1.11 0.58 6.72
C ILE A 72 0.69 0.51 5.26
N VAL A 73 -0.27 1.35 4.86
CA VAL A 73 -0.59 1.61 3.46
C VAL A 73 -0.11 3.01 3.08
N LEU A 74 0.78 3.10 2.08
CA LEU A 74 1.09 4.37 1.41
C LEU A 74 0.12 4.52 0.25
N CYS A 75 -0.80 5.48 0.28
CA CYS A 75 -1.69 5.70 -0.84
C CYS A 75 -2.17 7.15 -0.94
N PRO A 76 -2.76 7.54 -2.07
CA PRO A 76 -3.51 8.79 -2.16
C PRO A 76 -4.74 8.79 -1.25
N LYS A 77 -5.48 9.89 -1.27
CA LYS A 77 -6.66 10.09 -0.43
C LYS A 77 -7.68 8.94 -0.57
N LEU A 78 -7.97 8.28 0.56
CA LEU A 78 -9.00 7.25 0.67
C LEU A 78 -10.37 7.84 1.02
N GLY A 79 -11.43 7.18 0.55
CA GLY A 79 -12.79 7.43 1.00
C GLY A 79 -13.02 6.96 2.44
N PRO A 80 -14.05 7.48 3.13
CA PRO A 80 -14.27 7.26 4.56
C PRO A 80 -14.42 5.78 4.93
N GLY A 81 -15.16 4.99 4.15
CA GLY A 81 -15.36 3.57 4.43
C GLY A 81 -14.07 2.73 4.39
N ALA A 82 -13.15 3.06 3.46
CA ALA A 82 -11.85 2.38 3.39
C ALA A 82 -10.98 2.73 4.60
N LYS A 83 -10.99 4.00 5.03
CA LYS A 83 -10.27 4.45 6.24
C LYS A 83 -10.77 3.73 7.48
N THR A 84 -12.08 3.74 7.72
CA THR A 84 -12.69 3.08 8.89
C THR A 84 -12.32 1.60 8.98
N MET A 85 -12.28 0.89 7.84
CA MET A 85 -11.96 -0.53 7.83
C MET A 85 -10.45 -0.81 8.01
N LEU A 86 -9.57 0.03 7.45
CA LEU A 86 -8.13 -0.06 7.69
C LEU A 86 -7.81 0.22 9.16
N ASP A 87 -8.42 1.25 9.74
CA ASP A 87 -8.29 1.59 11.16
C ASP A 87 -8.75 0.43 12.06
N ALA A 88 -9.88 -0.21 11.74
CA ALA A 88 -10.38 -1.38 12.46
C ALA A 88 -9.46 -2.61 12.40
N PHE A 89 -8.58 -2.68 11.40
CA PHE A 89 -7.55 -3.72 11.28
C PHE A 89 -6.17 -3.29 11.78
N GLU A 90 -6.10 -2.09 12.36
CA GLU A 90 -4.89 -1.44 12.88
C GLU A 90 -3.82 -1.19 11.79
N ILE A 91 -4.28 -1.06 10.54
CA ILE A 91 -3.42 -0.74 9.39
C ILE A 91 -3.34 0.77 9.25
N LYS A 92 -2.16 1.34 9.48
CA LYS A 92 -1.94 2.78 9.40
C LYS A 92 -1.96 3.26 7.96
N ILE A 93 -2.38 4.50 7.76
CA ILE A 93 -2.43 5.13 6.44
C ILE A 93 -1.46 6.30 6.42
N ILE A 94 -0.55 6.33 5.45
CA ILE A 94 0.29 7.50 5.16
C ILE A 94 -0.09 8.00 3.78
N SER A 95 -0.48 9.27 3.72
CA SER A 95 -0.88 9.90 2.45
C SER A 95 0.35 10.19 1.60
N VAL A 96 0.35 9.72 0.36
CA VAL A 96 1.39 10.02 -0.64
C VAL A 96 0.75 10.47 -1.96
N GLU A 97 1.50 11.19 -2.77
CA GLU A 97 1.06 11.62 -4.10
C GLU A 97 0.94 10.42 -5.05
N SER A 98 -0.07 10.41 -5.91
CA SER A 98 -0.18 9.42 -7.00
C SER A 98 0.80 9.74 -8.14
N GLY A 99 1.25 8.72 -8.86
CA GLY A 99 2.09 8.89 -10.06
C GLY A 99 3.58 9.06 -9.77
N ILE A 100 3.98 9.28 -8.51
CA ILE A 100 5.39 9.28 -8.10
C ILE A 100 5.93 7.85 -8.03
N LYS A 101 7.25 7.70 -8.16
CA LYS A 101 7.91 6.40 -8.04
C LYS A 101 7.79 5.85 -6.61
N ILE A 102 7.68 4.53 -6.48
CA ILE A 102 7.61 3.85 -5.17
C ILE A 102 8.84 4.14 -4.32
N SER A 103 10.04 4.17 -4.92
CA SER A 103 11.26 4.56 -4.19
C SER A 103 11.17 5.96 -3.57
N GLN A 104 10.54 6.91 -4.27
CA GLN A 104 10.33 8.27 -3.76
C GLN A 104 9.24 8.29 -2.68
N ALA A 105 8.13 7.58 -2.89
CA ALA A 105 7.04 7.48 -1.92
C ALA A 105 7.54 6.88 -0.58
N LEU A 106 8.34 5.82 -0.64
CA LEU A 106 8.94 5.19 0.53
C LEU A 106 9.86 6.16 1.27
N LYS A 107 10.76 6.84 0.55
CA LYS A 107 11.66 7.82 1.15
C LYS A 107 10.90 8.91 1.89
N ASN A 108 9.90 9.51 1.25
CA ASN A 108 9.07 10.55 1.85
C ASN A 108 8.35 10.02 3.11
N ALA A 109 7.84 8.78 3.09
CA ALA A 109 7.16 8.20 4.23
C ALA A 109 8.10 7.94 5.42
N LEU A 110 9.31 7.42 5.17
CA LEU A 110 10.30 7.13 6.22
C LEU A 110 10.89 8.39 6.88
N GLU A 111 11.00 9.49 6.13
CA GLU A 111 11.43 10.78 6.69
C GLU A 111 10.42 11.35 7.72
N ASN A 112 9.13 11.08 7.54
CA ASN A 112 8.06 11.54 8.44
C ASN A 112 7.78 10.61 9.64
N LEU A 113 8.48 9.47 9.73
CA LEU A 113 8.36 8.51 10.83
C LEU A 113 9.42 8.72 11.94
N THR A 114 10.26 9.75 11.82
CA THR A 114 11.29 10.15 12.80
C THR A 114 10.78 11.32 13.64
#